data_AF-A0A1H2WTD7-F1
#
_entry.id   AF-A0A1H2WTD7-F1
#
_cell.length_a   1.000
_cell.length_b   1.000
_cell.length_c   1.000
_cell.angle_alpha   90.00
_cell.angle_beta   90.00
_cell.angle_gamma   90.00
#
_symmetry.space_group_name_H-M   'P 1'
#
loop_
_entity.id
_entity.type
_entity.pdbx_description
1 polymer ?
#
loop_
_entity_poly.entity_id
_entity_poly.type
_entity_poly.pdbx_seq_one_letter_code
_entity_poly.pdbx_strand_id
1 'polypeptide(L)'
;MSKQCQDHLGNIFASFSAMCKFYCQPRTRVQYRLDNGQSLEHALLDKGYECTDYAGNIFKSFNAMCHHYNKSPGCVRTRLQKGMPLKDALEKEVESKSESATKSRSIPCTDHKGNWYRSLSVMARTYGVNKKNFLG
;
A
#
# COMPACT_ATOMS: atom_id res chain seq x y z
N MET A 1 -0.68 34.86 3.50
CA MET A 1 0.47 33.96 3.79
C MET A 1 -0.05 32.54 3.92
N SER A 2 0.33 31.63 3.04
CA SER A 2 -0.03 30.22 3.14
C SER A 2 0.69 29.64 4.34
N LYS A 3 -0.03 29.30 5.41
CA LYS A 3 0.56 28.62 6.56
C LYS A 3 1.03 27.24 6.11
N GLN A 4 2.27 26.89 6.43
CA GLN A 4 2.75 25.53 6.28
C GLN A 4 1.85 24.59 7.06
N CYS A 5 1.58 23.40 6.53
CA CYS A 5 0.74 22.40 7.17
C CYS A 5 1.42 21.05 7.16
N GLN A 6 1.16 20.25 8.19
CA GLN A 6 1.70 18.92 8.36
C GLN A 6 0.60 17.88 8.11
N ASP A 7 0.93 16.78 7.44
CA ASP A 7 0.03 15.64 7.30
C ASP A 7 0.06 14.70 8.52
N HIS A 8 -0.70 13.60 8.43
CA HIS A 8 -0.77 12.55 9.46
C HIS A 8 0.52 11.74 9.64
N LEU A 9 1.52 11.91 8.75
CA LEU A 9 2.79 11.18 8.76
C LEU A 9 3.97 12.06 9.18
N GLY A 10 3.75 13.35 9.37
CA GLY A 10 4.81 14.30 9.69
C GLY A 10 5.40 15.05 8.49
N ASN A 11 4.88 14.85 7.27
CA ASN A 11 5.38 15.59 6.12
C ASN A 11 4.87 17.03 6.14
N ILE A 12 5.77 17.98 5.90
CA ILE A 12 5.46 19.42 5.87
C ILE A 12 5.21 19.87 4.43
N PHE A 13 4.08 20.55 4.21
CA PHE A 13 3.69 21.11 2.93
C PHE A 13 3.59 22.63 3.01
N ALA A 14 3.91 23.31 1.91
CA ALA A 14 3.82 24.77 1.80
C ALA A 14 2.38 25.31 1.95
N SER A 15 1.37 24.46 1.75
CA SER A 15 -0.04 24.82 1.95
C SER A 15 -0.92 23.57 2.05
N PHE A 16 -2.12 23.74 2.62
CA PHE A 16 -3.14 22.71 2.67
C PHE A 16 -3.53 22.19 1.27
N SER A 17 -3.58 23.09 0.27
CA SER A 17 -3.81 22.70 -1.12
C SER A 17 -2.71 21.80 -1.67
N ALA A 18 -1.44 22.08 -1.33
CA ALA A 18 -0.32 21.24 -1.75
C ALA A 18 -0.39 19.85 -1.11
N MET A 19 -0.75 19.77 0.18
CA MET A 19 -0.99 18.50 0.87
C MET A 19 -2.14 17.72 0.23
N CYS A 20 -3.29 18.36 -0.02
CA CYS A 20 -4.43 17.70 -0.67
C CYS A 20 -4.06 17.17 -2.06
N LYS A 21 -3.33 17.96 -2.85
CA LYS A 21 -2.83 17.54 -4.18
C LYS A 21 -1.90 16.33 -4.10
N PHE A 22 -0.99 16.30 -3.13
CA PHE A 22 -0.09 15.16 -2.93
C PHE A 22 -0.86 13.85 -2.72
N TYR A 23 -1.97 13.91 -1.99
CA TYR A 23 -2.86 12.77 -1.76
C TYR A 23 -3.97 12.59 -2.82
N CYS A 24 -3.92 13.36 -3.91
CA CYS A 24 -4.91 13.34 -4.98
C CYS A 24 -6.35 13.58 -4.47
N GLN A 25 -6.51 14.48 -3.50
CA GLN A 25 -7.81 14.85 -2.94
C GLN A 25 -8.19 16.29 -3.30
N PRO A 26 -9.47 16.55 -3.61
CA PRO A 26 -9.97 17.92 -3.72
C PRO A 26 -9.95 18.62 -2.37
N ARG A 27 -9.34 19.81 -2.30
CA ARG A 27 -9.26 20.61 -1.05
C ARG A 27 -10.62 20.77 -0.36
N THR A 28 -11.67 21.07 -1.13
CA THR A 28 -13.02 21.29 -0.61
C THR A 28 -13.61 20.06 0.07
N ARG A 29 -13.32 18.86 -0.44
CA ARG A 29 -13.75 17.59 0.16
C ARG A 29 -12.96 17.27 1.42
N VAL A 30 -11.64 17.44 1.40
CA VAL A 30 -10.82 17.25 2.61
C VAL A 30 -11.31 18.20 3.71
N GLN A 31 -11.56 19.47 3.38
CA GLN A 31 -12.13 20.43 4.32
C GLN A 31 -13.49 19.99 4.85
N TYR A 32 -14.42 19.63 3.97
CA TYR A 32 -15.74 19.12 4.37
C TYR A 32 -15.65 17.93 5.33
N ARG A 33 -14.74 16.97 5.08
CA ARG A 33 -14.54 15.81 5.96
C ARG A 33 -13.99 16.21 7.32
N LEU A 34 -13.04 17.14 7.37
CA LEU A 34 -12.51 17.70 8.62
C LEU A 34 -13.60 18.43 9.40
N ASP A 35 -14.45 19.21 8.71
CA ASP A 35 -15.56 19.94 9.32
C ASP A 35 -16.63 18.98 9.89
N ASN A 36 -16.77 17.78 9.31
CA ASN A 36 -17.60 16.69 9.83
C ASN A 36 -16.90 15.85 10.93
N GLY A 37 -15.72 16.28 11.41
CA GLY A 37 -15.01 15.62 12.51
C GLY A 37 -14.21 14.39 12.09
N GLN A 38 -13.99 14.15 10.80
CA GLN A 38 -13.11 13.05 10.36
C GLN A 38 -11.64 13.41 10.56
N SER A 39 -10.79 12.40 10.76
CA SER A 39 -9.35 12.61 10.89
C SER A 39 -8.71 13.07 9.58
N LEU A 40 -7.62 13.83 9.68
CA LEU A 40 -6.86 14.28 8.51
C LEU A 40 -6.35 13.10 7.67
N GLU A 41 -5.91 12.03 8.32
CA GLU A 41 -5.53 10.78 7.64
C GLU A 41 -6.68 10.25 6.77
N HIS A 42 -7.86 10.08 7.36
CA HIS A 42 -9.01 9.54 6.63
C HIS A 42 -9.45 10.48 5.52
N ALA A 43 -9.43 11.79 5.78
CA ALA A 43 -9.79 12.79 4.80
C ALA A 43 -8.83 12.81 3.58
N LEU A 44 -7.54 12.51 3.79
CA LEU A 44 -6.52 12.47 2.75
C LEU A 44 -6.45 11.12 2.01
N LEU A 45 -6.74 9.99 2.68
CA LEU A 45 -6.58 8.65 2.12
C LEU A 45 -7.83 8.05 1.47
N ASP A 46 -8.96 8.76 1.48
CA ASP A 46 -10.22 8.28 0.93
C ASP A 46 -10.13 7.98 -0.59
N LYS A 47 -10.90 6.99 -1.05
CA LYS A 47 -10.82 6.48 -2.43
C LYS A 47 -11.62 7.37 -3.40
N GLY A 48 -11.16 7.43 -4.66
CA GLY A 48 -12.07 7.66 -5.79
C GLY A 48 -12.13 9.05 -6.42
N TYR A 49 -11.01 9.78 -6.52
CA TYR A 49 -11.00 11.07 -7.23
C TYR A 49 -9.97 11.12 -8.34
N GLU A 50 -10.25 11.98 -9.31
CA GLU A 50 -9.35 12.26 -10.41
C GLU A 50 -7.99 12.71 -9.88
N CYS A 51 -6.93 12.14 -10.42
CA CYS A 51 -5.57 12.44 -10.03
C CYS A 51 -4.75 12.87 -11.23
N THR A 52 -3.95 13.91 -11.04
CA THR A 52 -3.00 14.37 -12.04
C THR A 52 -1.63 13.77 -11.73
N ASP A 53 -0.96 13.21 -12.73
CA ASP A 53 0.44 12.82 -12.59
C ASP A 53 1.37 14.04 -12.63
N TYR A 54 2.69 13.79 -12.57
CA TYR A 54 3.72 14.81 -12.66
C TYR A 54 3.90 15.39 -14.08
N ALA A 55 3.32 14.76 -15.10
CA ALA A 55 3.35 15.19 -16.50
C ALA A 55 2.10 16.00 -16.90
N GLY A 56 1.11 16.13 -16.01
CA GLY A 56 -0.14 16.85 -16.25
C GLY A 56 -1.28 15.97 -16.78
N ASN A 57 -1.11 14.65 -16.89
CA ASN A 57 -2.17 13.75 -17.32
C ASN A 57 -3.18 13.53 -16.20
N ILE A 58 -4.47 13.58 -16.54
CA ILE A 58 -5.58 13.39 -15.61
C ILE A 58 -6.09 11.95 -15.72
N PHE A 59 -6.12 11.26 -14.58
CA PHE A 59 -6.64 9.89 -14.47
C PHE A 59 -7.89 9.89 -13.62
N LYS A 60 -8.83 8.99 -13.91
CA LYS A 60 -10.11 8.85 -13.18
C LYS A 60 -9.94 8.46 -11.70
N SER A 61 -8.79 7.90 -11.33
CA SER A 61 -8.48 7.52 -9.96
C SER A 61 -6.98 7.31 -9.76
N PHE A 62 -6.52 7.40 -8.52
CA PHE A 62 -5.15 7.02 -8.14
C PHE A 62 -4.77 5.62 -8.62
N ASN A 63 -5.72 4.66 -8.58
CA ASN A 63 -5.49 3.31 -9.09
C ASN A 63 -5.25 3.32 -10.61
N ALA A 64 -6.07 4.05 -11.36
CA ALA A 64 -5.91 4.16 -12.81
C ALA A 64 -4.56 4.77 -13.18
N MET A 65 -4.10 5.79 -12.45
CA MET A 65 -2.75 6.34 -12.60
C MET A 65 -1.68 5.29 -12.28
N CYS A 66 -1.77 4.60 -11.15
CA CYS A 66 -0.80 3.56 -10.80
C CYS A 66 -0.72 2.46 -11.88
N HIS A 67 -1.87 2.01 -12.39
CA HIS A 67 -1.94 1.02 -13.47
C HIS A 67 -1.33 1.52 -14.77
N HIS A 68 -1.51 2.80 -15.12
CA HIS A 68 -0.86 3.41 -16.28
C HIS A 68 0.67 3.30 -16.21
N TYR A 69 1.24 3.41 -15.01
CA TYR A 69 2.68 3.25 -14.76
C TYR A 69 3.10 1.81 -14.41
N ASN A 70 2.22 0.82 -14.61
CA ASN A 70 2.44 -0.58 -14.24
C ASN A 70 2.85 -0.77 -12.76
N LYS A 71 2.32 0.06 -11.85
CA LYS A 71 2.56 -0.02 -10.41
C LYS A 71 1.33 -0.49 -9.67
N SER A 72 1.56 -1.25 -8.59
CA SER A 72 0.52 -1.53 -7.60
C SER A 72 0.21 -0.25 -6.80
N PRO A 73 -1.08 0.14 -6.65
CA PRO A 73 -1.47 1.30 -5.85
C PRO A 73 -0.96 1.23 -4.40
N GLY A 74 -0.89 0.02 -3.82
CA GLY A 74 -0.34 -0.19 -2.48
C GLY A 74 1.13 0.20 -2.40
N CYS A 75 1.94 -0.21 -3.39
CA CYS A 75 3.37 0.13 -3.45
C CYS A 75 3.59 1.64 -3.58
N VAL A 76 2.85 2.31 -4.48
CA VAL A 76 2.97 3.76 -4.67
C VAL A 76 2.54 4.49 -3.40
N ARG A 77 1.43 4.07 -2.76
CA ARG A 77 0.98 4.65 -1.49
C ARG A 77 2.04 4.51 -0.39
N THR A 78 2.64 3.33 -0.22
CA THR A 78 3.72 3.14 0.77
C THR A 78 4.96 3.98 0.45
N ARG A 79 5.28 4.21 -0.83
CA ARG A 79 6.38 5.09 -1.24
C ARG A 79 6.07 6.54 -0.89
N LEU A 80 4.87 7.03 -1.22
CA LEU A 80 4.41 8.36 -0.85
C LEU A 80 4.40 8.55 0.68
N GLN A 81 3.96 7.55 1.43
CA GLN A 81 3.99 7.56 2.90
C GLN A 81 5.40 7.70 3.48
N LYS A 82 6.42 7.25 2.75
CA LYS A 82 7.84 7.40 3.10
C LYS A 82 8.44 8.73 2.64
N GLY A 83 7.61 9.67 2.19
CA GLY A 83 8.05 10.96 1.68
C GLY A 83 8.68 10.92 0.29
N MET A 84 8.55 9.81 -0.46
CA MET A 84 9.02 9.74 -1.84
C MET A 84 8.15 10.64 -2.72
N PRO A 85 8.74 11.45 -3.62
CA PRO A 85 7.96 12.27 -4.54
C PRO A 85 7.16 11.38 -5.50
N LEU A 86 5.98 11.87 -5.95
CA LEU A 86 5.05 11.10 -6.78
C LEU A 86 5.69 10.57 -8.06
N LYS A 87 6.53 11.39 -8.71
CA LYS A 87 7.29 11.00 -9.90
C LYS A 87 8.12 9.75 -9.63
N ASP A 88 9.00 9.79 -8.64
CA ASP A 88 9.84 8.65 -8.28
C ASP A 88 9.00 7.46 -7.81
N ALA A 89 7.89 7.71 -7.11
CA ALA A 89 7.01 6.64 -6.65
C ALA A 89 6.37 5.87 -7.82
N LEU A 90 6.05 6.56 -8.93
CA LEU A 90 5.48 6.00 -10.15
C LEU A 90 6.53 5.44 -11.11
N GLU A 91 7.69 6.08 -11.26
CA GLU A 91 8.74 5.65 -12.18
C GLU A 91 9.60 4.52 -11.59
N LYS A 92 9.90 4.55 -10.28
CA LYS A 92 10.83 3.62 -9.65
C LYS A 92 10.42 2.19 -9.94
N GLU A 93 11.28 1.48 -10.66
CA GLU A 93 11.11 0.07 -10.95
C GLU A 93 10.80 -0.66 -9.64
N VAL A 94 9.79 -1.51 -9.69
CA VAL A 94 9.68 -2.49 -8.62
C VAL A 94 10.88 -3.36 -8.93
N GLU A 95 11.96 -3.27 -8.14
CA GLU A 95 12.92 -4.38 -8.06
C GLU A 95 12.04 -5.58 -7.82
N SER A 96 11.79 -6.33 -8.88
CA SER A 96 10.99 -7.52 -8.83
C SER A 96 11.67 -8.34 -7.77
N LYS A 97 11.04 -8.45 -6.60
CA LYS A 97 11.32 -9.58 -5.73
C LYS A 97 10.88 -10.77 -6.57
N SER A 98 11.82 -11.26 -7.37
CA SER A 98 11.81 -12.55 -8.02
C SER A 98 11.17 -13.52 -7.04
N GLU A 99 9.94 -13.97 -7.32
CA GLU A 99 9.39 -15.24 -6.85
C GLU A 99 9.65 -15.63 -5.38
N SER A 100 9.65 -14.67 -4.43
CA SER A 100 10.08 -14.96 -3.06
C SER A 100 9.33 -14.18 -1.97
N ALA A 101 8.04 -13.91 -2.21
CA ALA A 101 7.12 -13.40 -1.19
C ALA A 101 6.18 -14.47 -0.61
N THR A 102 6.52 -15.75 -0.73
CA THR A 102 5.97 -16.84 0.11
C THR A 102 7.07 -17.80 0.58
N LYS A 103 8.25 -17.29 0.95
CA LYS A 103 9.05 -17.99 1.97
C LYS A 103 8.46 -17.68 3.34
N SER A 104 7.25 -18.18 3.61
CA SER A 104 7.04 -18.78 4.93
C SER A 104 8.19 -19.77 5.05
N ARG A 105 9.16 -19.53 5.95
CA ARG A 105 10.24 -20.48 6.20
C ARG A 105 9.56 -21.80 6.48
N SER A 106 9.50 -22.66 5.48
CA SER A 106 8.74 -23.88 5.57
C SER A 106 9.62 -24.79 6.39
N ILE A 107 9.37 -24.82 7.70
CA ILE A 107 10.19 -25.61 8.62
C ILE A 107 10.00 -27.07 8.20
N PRO A 108 11.07 -27.76 7.77
CA PRO A 108 10.98 -29.18 7.47
C PRO A 108 10.62 -29.93 8.74
N CYS A 109 9.83 -30.99 8.60
CA CYS A 109 9.34 -31.77 9.72
C CYS A 109 9.30 -33.25 9.37
N THR A 110 9.36 -34.09 10.39
CA THR A 110 9.23 -35.55 10.28
C THR A 110 7.92 -36.00 10.91
N ASP A 111 7.25 -36.98 10.31
CA ASP A 111 6.06 -37.60 10.91
C ASP A 111 6.44 -38.67 11.96
N HIS A 112 5.43 -39.23 12.62
CA HIS A 112 5.59 -40.31 13.61
C HIS A 112 6.11 -41.63 13.03
N LYS A 113 6.20 -41.75 11.70
CA LYS A 113 6.77 -42.91 10.98
C LYS A 113 8.21 -42.63 10.50
N GLY A 114 8.74 -41.44 10.78
CA GLY A 114 10.08 -41.03 10.38
C GLY A 114 10.17 -40.48 8.95
N ASN A 115 9.06 -40.26 8.25
CA ASN A 115 9.11 -39.69 6.89
C ASN A 115 9.43 -38.20 6.96
N TRP A 116 10.38 -37.76 6.13
CA TRP A 116 10.78 -36.37 6.03
C TRP A 116 9.91 -35.58 5.07
N TYR A 117 9.48 -34.39 5.49
CA TYR A 117 8.72 -33.45 4.67
C TYR A 117 9.38 -32.08 4.68
N ARG A 118 9.45 -31.44 3.50
CA ARG A 118 9.98 -30.08 3.37
C ARG A 118 9.18 -29.02 4.12
N SER A 119 7.94 -29.32 4.52
CA SER A 119 7.12 -28.45 5.34
C SER A 119 5.94 -29.15 5.99
N LEU A 120 5.46 -28.59 7.11
CA LEU A 120 4.22 -29.03 7.77
C LEU A 120 3.00 -29.01 6.83
N SER A 121 2.95 -28.08 5.87
CA SER A 121 1.84 -28.02 4.90
C SER A 121 1.87 -29.17 3.91
N VAL A 122 3.05 -29.67 3.53
CA VAL A 122 3.17 -30.86 2.68
C VAL A 122 2.74 -32.10 3.47
N MET A 123 3.23 -32.25 4.70
CA MET A 123 2.83 -33.35 5.59
C MET A 123 1.31 -33.34 5.88
N ALA A 124 0.73 -32.17 6.19
CA ALA A 124 -0.71 -32.07 6.43
C ALA A 124 -1.54 -32.49 5.20
N ARG A 125 -1.09 -32.12 3.99
CA ARG A 125 -1.74 -32.52 2.73
C ARG A 125 -1.63 -34.03 2.48
N THR A 126 -0.50 -34.66 2.76
CA THR A 126 -0.34 -36.11 2.55
C THR A 126 -1.25 -36.93 3.45
N TYR A 127 -1.54 -36.43 4.65
CA TYR A 127 -2.48 -37.05 5.58
C TYR A 127 -3.93 -36.55 5.42
N GLY A 128 -4.22 -35.67 4.45
CA GLY A 128 -5.57 -35.13 4.23
C GLY A 128 -6.09 -34.23 5.36
N VAL A 129 -5.21 -33.70 6.21
CA VAL A 129 -5.56 -32.92 7.40
C VAL A 129 -5.35 -31.42 7.18
N ASN A 130 -6.21 -30.60 7.78
CA ASN A 130 -6.06 -29.15 7.74
C ASN A 130 -4.99 -28.70 8.76
N LYS A 131 -4.05 -27.85 8.33
CA LYS A 131 -2.93 -27.33 9.16
C LYS A 131 -3.40 -26.71 10.49
N LYS A 132 -4.62 -26.18 10.56
CA LYS A 132 -5.19 -25.58 11.77
C LYS A 132 -5.44 -26.57 12.91
N ASN A 133 -5.52 -27.87 12.62
CA ASN A 133 -5.81 -28.92 13.60
C ASN A 133 -4.53 -29.53 14.23
N PHE A 134 -3.34 -29.04 13.85
CA PHE A 134 -2.04 -29.57 14.32
C PHE A 134 -1.42 -28.80 15.50
N LEU A 135 -1.98 -27.64 15.88
CA LEU A 135 -1.44 -26.74 16.93
C LEU A 135 -2.44 -26.56 18.09
N GLY A 136 -3.11 -27.65 18.48
CA GLY A 136 -3.86 -27.74 19.73
C GLY A 136 -2.95 -28.09 20.88
#